data_AF-A0A354I756-F1
#
_entry.id   AF-A0A354I756-F1
#
_cell.length_a   1.000
_cell.length_b   1.000
_cell.length_c   1.000
_cell.angle_alpha   90.00
_cell.angle_beta   90.00
_cell.angle_gamma   90.00
#
_symmetry.space_group_name_H-M   'P 1'
#
loop_
_entity.id
_entity.type
_entity.pdbx_description
1 polymer ?
#
loop_
_entity_poly.entity_id
_entity_poly.type
_entity_poly.pdbx_seq_one_letter_code
_entity_poly.pdbx_strand_id
1 'polypeptide(L)'
;MFQIEELCRIAGKENVACDELLSKHTTFHIGGRAKYFVSPAYIEDFVEAVAYVRQEKQPYFIFGNGSNLLAYDKGYDGVVLATHLPNRKIEACEGKVAMDALVIMPPGDERREQFALPDEEGRISQKTIVFAGSGIMLSGFANIIGKKGLAGFEFASGIPGTLGGAVTMNAGAYGGEIKDRILGAML
;
A
#
# COMPACT_ATOMS: atom_id res chain seq x y z
N MET A 1 19.99 20.77 -0.83
CA MET A 1 20.36 20.29 -2.17
C MET A 1 20.26 18.79 -2.12
N PHE A 2 19.48 18.18 -3.01
CA PHE A 2 19.18 16.76 -2.96
C PHE A 2 20.45 15.89 -3.05
N GLN A 3 20.52 14.87 -2.20
CA GLN A 3 21.60 13.90 -2.10
C GLN A 3 21.02 12.48 -2.08
N ILE A 4 21.50 11.62 -2.97
CA ILE A 4 21.03 10.24 -3.07
C ILE A 4 21.51 9.39 -1.89
N GLU A 5 22.61 9.79 -1.27
CA GLU A 5 23.20 9.17 -0.08
C GLU A 5 22.22 9.18 1.09
N GLU A 6 21.40 10.23 1.22
CA GLU A 6 20.39 10.33 2.26
C GLU A 6 19.26 9.34 2.05
N LEU A 7 18.81 9.12 0.81
CA LEU A 7 17.86 8.05 0.50
C LEU A 7 18.46 6.66 0.77
N CYS A 8 19.76 6.46 0.51
CA CYS A 8 20.45 5.21 0.87
C CYS A 8 20.50 5.02 2.39
N ARG A 9 20.67 6.09 3.16
CA ARG A 9 20.64 6.06 4.64
C ARG A 9 19.26 5.69 5.16
N ILE A 10 18.20 6.25 4.56
CA ILE A 10 16.81 6.04 4.98
C ILE A 10 16.32 4.64 4.60
N ALA A 11 16.42 4.25 3.32
CA ALA A 11 15.78 3.04 2.82
C ALA A 11 16.70 1.80 2.81
N GLY A 12 17.99 1.97 3.07
CA GLY A 12 19.02 0.96 2.81
C GLY A 12 19.55 1.05 1.38
N LYS A 13 20.87 0.95 1.21
CA LYS A 13 21.55 1.14 -0.08
C LYS A 13 21.09 0.14 -1.14
N GLU A 14 20.81 -1.09 -0.73
CA GLU A 14 20.30 -2.17 -1.57
C GLU A 14 18.89 -1.92 -2.11
N ASN A 15 18.14 -1.01 -1.49
CA ASN A 15 16.78 -0.65 -1.86
C ASN A 15 16.70 0.64 -2.69
N VAL A 16 17.86 1.21 -3.06
CA VAL A 16 17.96 2.42 -3.88
C VAL A 16 18.69 2.09 -5.18
N ALA A 17 17.97 2.16 -6.29
CA ALA A 17 18.52 1.98 -7.63
C ALA A 17 18.58 3.31 -8.38
N CYS A 18 19.72 3.56 -9.04
CA CYS A 18 19.89 4.66 -9.97
C CYS A 18 19.64 4.16 -11.40
N ASP A 19 19.06 5.02 -12.25
CA ASP A 19 18.84 4.74 -13.68
C ASP A 19 18.04 3.44 -13.93
N GLU A 20 17.00 3.20 -13.13
CA GLU A 20 16.27 1.93 -13.12
C GLU A 20 15.15 1.90 -14.17
N LEU A 21 15.08 0.78 -14.90
CA LEU A 21 14.15 0.62 -16.02
C LEU A 21 12.73 0.31 -15.54
N LEU A 22 11.78 1.22 -15.79
CA LEU A 22 10.40 1.08 -15.31
C LEU A 22 9.63 -0.07 -15.97
N SER A 23 9.98 -0.49 -17.18
CA SER A 23 9.34 -1.65 -17.83
C SER A 23 9.52 -2.98 -17.09
N LYS A 24 10.50 -3.08 -16.18
CA LYS A 24 10.64 -4.23 -15.27
C LYS A 24 9.57 -4.26 -14.17
N HIS A 25 8.95 -3.10 -13.88
CA HIS A 25 8.07 -2.87 -12.75
C HIS A 25 6.61 -2.59 -13.17
N THR A 26 6.34 -2.45 -14.47
CA THR A 26 4.98 -2.25 -15.01
C THR A 26 4.44 -3.53 -15.63
N THR A 27 3.14 -3.75 -15.50
CA THR A 27 2.45 -4.92 -16.08
C THR A 27 2.38 -4.89 -17.60
N PHE A 28 2.40 -3.69 -18.20
CA PHE A 28 2.47 -3.52 -19.66
C PHE A 28 3.89 -3.76 -20.21
N HIS A 29 4.90 -3.92 -19.35
CA HIS A 29 6.30 -4.04 -19.74
C HIS A 29 6.79 -2.89 -20.62
N ILE A 30 6.33 -1.67 -20.32
CA ILE A 30 6.72 -0.41 -20.98
C ILE A 30 7.26 0.60 -19.97
N GLY A 31 8.01 1.59 -20.45
CA GLY A 31 8.57 2.66 -19.64
C GLY A 31 10.08 2.73 -19.66
N GLY A 32 10.58 3.95 -19.80
CA GLY A 32 11.99 4.29 -19.78
C GLY A 32 12.59 4.24 -18.38
N ARG A 33 13.75 4.91 -18.21
CA ARG A 33 14.51 4.86 -16.96
C ARG A 33 14.05 5.94 -15.98
N ALA A 34 13.78 5.54 -14.74
CA ALA A 34 13.64 6.47 -13.64
C ALA A 34 15.03 6.82 -13.10
N LYS A 35 15.27 8.11 -12.83
CA LYS A 35 16.55 8.57 -12.30
C LYS A 35 16.89 7.88 -10.98
N TYR A 36 15.92 7.80 -10.08
CA TYR A 36 16.00 7.06 -8.83
C TYR A 36 14.75 6.21 -8.63
N PHE A 37 14.94 4.96 -8.23
CA PHE A 37 13.88 4.05 -7.82
C PHE A 37 14.20 3.53 -6.43
N VAL A 38 13.35 3.85 -5.47
CA VAL A 38 13.56 3.59 -4.05
C VAL A 38 12.44 2.69 -3.57
N SER A 39 12.79 1.58 -2.91
CA SER A 39 11.84 0.58 -2.40
C SER A 39 12.03 0.38 -0.90
N PRO A 40 11.59 1.32 -0.05
CA PRO A 40 11.77 1.22 1.39
C PRO A 40 11.18 -0.09 1.93
N ALA A 41 11.89 -0.76 2.82
CA ALA A 41 11.44 -2.05 3.37
C ALA A 41 10.42 -1.89 4.51
N TYR A 42 10.38 -0.71 5.15
CA TYR A 42 9.51 -0.40 6.29
C TYR A 42 8.72 0.89 6.05
N ILE A 43 7.60 1.04 6.78
CA ILE A 43 6.71 2.20 6.61
C ILE A 43 7.37 3.48 7.11
N GLU A 44 8.15 3.40 8.18
CA GLU A 44 8.90 4.50 8.76
C GLU A 44 9.89 5.07 7.73
N ASP A 45 10.65 4.21 7.07
CA ASP A 45 11.58 4.57 6.00
C ASP A 45 10.85 5.20 4.81
N PHE A 46 9.67 4.68 4.46
CA PHE A 46 8.85 5.25 3.40
C PHE A 46 8.38 6.67 3.74
N VAL A 47 7.89 6.88 4.96
CA VAL A 47 7.45 8.20 5.44
C VAL A 47 8.63 9.17 5.49
N GLU A 48 9.78 8.75 6.01
CA GLU A 48 11.00 9.56 6.07
C GLU A 48 11.52 9.89 4.65
N ALA A 49 11.51 8.93 3.72
CA ALA A 49 11.91 9.15 2.34
C ALA A 49 10.97 10.14 1.62
N VAL A 50 9.65 10.02 1.83
CA VAL A 50 8.66 11.00 1.31
C VAL A 50 8.93 12.39 1.90
N ALA A 51 9.16 12.49 3.21
CA ALA A 51 9.46 13.76 3.86
C ALA A 51 10.72 14.41 3.28
N TYR A 52 11.79 13.62 3.11
CA TYR A 52 13.05 14.07 2.54
C TYR A 52 12.90 14.59 1.10
N VAL A 53 12.28 13.82 0.19
CA VAL A 53 12.13 14.26 -1.22
C VAL A 53 11.25 15.51 -1.34
N ARG A 54 10.25 15.66 -0.47
CA ARG A 54 9.41 16.87 -0.40
C ARG A 54 10.20 18.08 0.10
N GLN A 55 10.99 17.92 1.16
CA GLN A 55 11.86 18.97 1.69
C GLN A 55 12.85 19.47 0.63
N GLU A 56 13.46 18.55 -0.11
CA GLU A 56 14.42 18.84 -1.18
C GLU A 56 13.77 19.23 -2.52
N LYS A 57 12.44 19.36 -2.54
CA LYS A 57 11.62 19.75 -3.71
C LYS A 57 11.91 18.89 -4.95
N GLN A 58 12.25 17.63 -4.75
CA GLN A 58 12.44 16.71 -5.86
C GLN A 58 11.09 16.24 -6.41
N PRO A 59 10.91 16.22 -7.74
CA PRO A 59 9.76 15.53 -8.34
C PRO A 59 9.77 14.07 -7.90
N TYR A 60 8.65 13.58 -7.38
CA TYR A 60 8.52 12.19 -6.96
C TYR A 60 7.17 11.59 -7.37
N PHE A 61 7.16 10.27 -7.53
CA PHE A 61 5.97 9.50 -7.85
C PHE A 61 5.85 8.31 -6.90
N ILE A 62 4.68 8.16 -6.27
CA ILE A 62 4.39 6.99 -5.44
C ILE A 62 3.95 5.84 -6.35
N PHE A 63 4.69 4.75 -6.31
CA PHE A 63 4.56 3.64 -7.24
C PHE A 63 4.03 2.39 -6.51
N GLY A 64 2.90 1.86 -6.97
CA GLY A 64 2.37 0.57 -6.51
C GLY A 64 3.10 -0.62 -7.17
N ASN A 65 2.36 -1.43 -7.92
CA ASN A 65 2.92 -2.52 -8.75
C ASN A 65 2.85 -2.24 -10.27
N GLY A 66 2.55 -1.00 -10.66
CA GLY A 66 2.47 -0.63 -12.08
C GLY A 66 1.39 -1.38 -12.89
N SER A 67 0.30 -1.82 -12.26
CA SER A 67 -0.82 -2.50 -12.94
C SER A 67 -1.75 -1.57 -13.72
N ASN A 68 -1.69 -0.27 -13.44
CA ASN A 68 -2.50 0.76 -14.10
C ASN A 68 -1.66 1.99 -14.44
N LEU A 69 -0.43 1.79 -14.92
CA LEU A 69 0.49 2.87 -15.26
C LEU A 69 1.06 2.69 -16.67
N LEU A 70 0.92 3.72 -17.50
CA LEU A 70 1.64 3.86 -18.76
C LEU A 70 2.90 4.69 -18.51
N ALA A 71 4.01 4.02 -18.23
CA ALA A 71 5.28 4.69 -17.99
C ALA A 71 5.87 5.20 -19.34
N TYR A 72 6.30 6.45 -19.37
CA TYR A 72 6.80 7.09 -20.58
C TYR A 72 8.18 6.55 -20.98
N ASP A 73 8.41 6.29 -22.27
CA ASP A 73 9.68 5.71 -22.77
C ASP A 73 10.89 6.63 -22.58
N LYS A 74 10.69 7.96 -22.48
CA LYS A 74 11.78 8.88 -22.12
C LYS A 74 12.18 8.81 -20.64
N GLY A 75 11.45 8.04 -19.84
CA GLY A 75 11.74 7.86 -18.42
C GLY A 75 11.15 8.94 -17.52
N TYR A 76 11.68 9.03 -16.30
CA TYR A 76 11.23 9.92 -15.25
C TYR A 76 12.42 10.57 -14.54
N ASP A 77 12.60 11.89 -14.71
CA ASP A 77 13.65 12.69 -14.05
C ASP A 77 13.21 13.09 -12.64
N GLY A 78 13.20 12.11 -11.74
CA GLY A 78 12.77 12.27 -10.36
C GLY A 78 12.93 10.99 -9.54
N VAL A 79 12.31 10.97 -8.36
CA VAL A 79 12.35 9.82 -7.44
C VAL A 79 11.06 9.01 -7.56
N VAL A 80 11.18 7.73 -7.87
CA VAL A 80 10.07 6.78 -7.78
C VAL A 80 10.12 6.10 -6.41
N LEU A 81 9.08 6.25 -5.60
CA LEU A 81 8.97 5.67 -4.25
C LEU A 81 7.99 4.51 -4.29
N ALA A 82 8.49 3.29 -4.21
CA ALA A 82 7.68 2.09 -4.41
C ALA A 82 7.11 1.55 -3.09
N THR A 83 5.82 1.17 -3.08
CA THR A 83 5.10 0.70 -1.89
C THR A 83 4.99 -0.82 -1.79
N HIS A 84 5.70 -1.57 -2.64
CA HIS A 84 5.50 -3.02 -2.78
C HIS A 84 6.24 -3.87 -1.73
N LEU A 85 7.30 -3.36 -1.09
CA LEU A 85 8.00 -4.04 0.02
C LEU A 85 7.43 -3.74 1.42
N PRO A 86 7.07 -2.49 1.78
CA PRO A 86 6.82 -2.14 3.17
C PRO A 86 5.56 -2.77 3.77
N ASN A 87 4.74 -3.49 2.99
CA ASN A 87 3.37 -3.83 3.38
C ASN A 87 2.82 -5.11 2.72
N ARG A 88 3.44 -6.30 2.88
CA ARG A 88 3.01 -7.54 2.18
C ARG A 88 2.11 -8.52 2.96
N LYS A 89 1.64 -8.22 4.17
CA LYS A 89 0.91 -9.21 5.01
C LYS A 89 -0.51 -8.76 5.44
N ILE A 90 -1.37 -9.71 5.82
CA ILE A 90 -2.84 -9.58 5.97
C ILE A 90 -3.38 -10.33 7.19
N GLU A 91 -4.39 -9.74 7.86
CA GLU A 91 -4.81 -10.05 9.23
C GLU A 91 -6.34 -9.92 9.44
N ALA A 92 -7.03 -10.86 10.11
CA ALA A 92 -8.50 -10.84 10.32
C ALA A 92 -8.96 -11.08 11.77
N CYS A 93 -9.93 -10.31 12.27
CA CYS A 93 -10.31 -10.26 13.69
C CYS A 93 -11.75 -10.78 13.96
N GLU A 94 -11.95 -11.93 14.62
CA GLU A 94 -13.28 -12.28 15.17
C GLU A 94 -13.40 -11.76 16.60
N GLY A 95 -14.12 -10.65 16.77
CA GLY A 95 -14.25 -9.98 18.08
C GLY A 95 -12.95 -9.40 18.65
N LYS A 96 -11.90 -9.23 17.82
CA LYS A 96 -10.46 -8.88 18.04
C LYS A 96 -9.59 -10.00 17.40
N VAL A 97 -8.27 -9.88 17.34
CA VAL A 97 -7.52 -9.57 16.10
C VAL A 97 -6.89 -10.86 15.50
N ALA A 98 -6.40 -10.90 14.25
CA ALA A 98 -5.37 -11.89 13.87
C ALA A 98 -4.17 -11.14 13.32
N MET A 99 -2.95 -11.52 13.73
CA MET A 99 -1.66 -10.87 13.46
C MET A 99 -0.81 -11.41 12.28
N ASP A 100 0.07 -10.52 11.77
CA ASP A 100 1.18 -10.53 10.80
C ASP A 100 0.94 -9.61 9.58
N ALA A 101 1.55 -8.43 9.33
CA ALA A 101 2.43 -7.42 9.98
C ALA A 101 2.48 -6.21 8.97
N LEU A 102 2.69 -4.92 9.25
CA LEU A 102 2.96 -4.13 10.44
C LEU A 102 2.59 -2.68 10.05
N VAL A 103 1.48 -2.14 10.55
CA VAL A 103 1.44 -0.74 10.99
C VAL A 103 1.34 -0.86 12.50
N ILE A 104 2.37 -0.44 13.23
CA ILE A 104 2.31 -0.43 14.69
C ILE A 104 1.30 0.66 15.10
N MET A 105 0.05 0.25 15.28
CA MET A 105 -0.73 0.78 16.39
C MET A 105 -0.46 -0.16 17.57
N PRO A 106 0.38 0.22 18.56
CA PRO A 106 0.75 -0.65 19.67
C PRO A 106 -0.50 -1.26 20.32
N PRO A 107 -0.42 -2.43 20.97
CA PRO A 107 -1.44 -2.84 21.94
C PRO A 107 -1.65 -1.67 22.93
N GLY A 108 -2.82 -1.03 22.90
CA GLY A 108 -3.12 0.18 23.66
C GLY A 108 -3.23 1.50 22.85
N ASP A 109 -3.14 1.49 21.52
CA ASP A 109 -3.37 2.69 20.71
C ASP A 109 -4.86 3.11 20.73
N GLU A 110 -5.16 4.29 21.28
CA GLU A 110 -6.51 4.84 21.47
C GLU A 110 -7.30 4.97 20.16
N ARG A 111 -6.61 5.09 19.01
CA ARG A 111 -7.25 5.15 17.69
C ARG A 111 -8.00 3.86 17.35
N ARG A 112 -7.71 2.73 18.01
CA ARG A 112 -8.44 1.46 17.86
C ARG A 112 -9.89 1.57 18.34
N GLU A 113 -10.16 2.41 19.34
CA GLU A 113 -11.50 2.58 19.92
C GLU A 113 -12.45 3.31 18.97
N GLN A 114 -11.91 4.13 18.05
CA GLN A 114 -12.68 4.89 17.06
C GLN A 114 -13.38 4.01 16.03
N PHE A 115 -12.92 2.77 15.84
CA PHE A 115 -13.49 1.83 14.87
C PHE A 115 -14.35 0.74 15.54
N ALA A 116 -14.42 0.71 16.87
CA ALA A 116 -15.35 -0.14 17.60
C ALA A 116 -16.75 0.51 17.55
N LEU A 117 -17.56 0.13 16.56
CA LEU A 117 -18.92 0.66 16.43
C LEU A 117 -19.93 -0.25 17.15
N PRO A 118 -20.54 0.19 18.26
CA PRO A 118 -21.74 -0.45 18.76
C PRO A 118 -22.87 -0.34 17.71
N ASP A 119 -23.72 -1.36 17.62
CA ASP A 119 -24.98 -1.22 16.90
C ASP A 119 -25.94 -0.26 17.65
N GLU A 120 -27.08 0.02 17.03
CA GLU A 120 -28.11 0.94 17.54
C GLU A 120 -28.63 0.56 18.94
N GLU A 121 -28.37 -0.67 19.40
CA GLU A 121 -28.81 -1.21 20.69
C GLU A 121 -27.64 -1.37 21.69
N GLY A 122 -26.46 -0.82 21.37
CA GLY A 122 -25.28 -0.88 22.23
C GLY A 122 -24.60 -2.25 22.27
N ARG A 123 -24.99 -3.19 21.40
CA ARG A 123 -24.32 -4.48 21.25
C ARG A 123 -23.16 -4.30 20.26
N ILE A 124 -22.07 -5.02 20.46
CA ILE A 124 -20.99 -5.03 19.47
C ILE A 124 -21.56 -5.73 18.24
N SER A 125 -21.88 -4.98 17.18
CA SER A 125 -22.28 -5.57 15.91
C SER A 125 -21.20 -6.56 15.47
N GLN A 126 -21.56 -7.73 14.97
CA GLN A 126 -20.60 -8.73 14.47
C GLN A 126 -19.95 -8.27 13.14
N LYS A 127 -19.41 -7.04 13.09
CA LYS A 127 -18.65 -6.51 11.98
C LYS A 127 -17.18 -6.83 12.21
N THR A 128 -16.63 -7.67 11.34
CA THR A 128 -15.19 -7.95 11.31
C THR A 128 -14.46 -6.81 10.61
N ILE A 129 -13.54 -6.17 11.33
CA ILE A 129 -12.66 -5.15 10.78
C ILE A 129 -11.33 -5.81 10.40
N VAL A 130 -10.84 -5.47 9.21
CA VAL A 130 -9.63 -6.03 8.62
C VAL A 130 -8.65 -4.90 8.37
N PHE A 131 -7.46 -5.00 8.95
CA PHE A 131 -6.36 -4.07 8.71
C PHE A 131 -5.40 -4.69 7.70
N ALA A 132 -4.97 -3.90 6.73
CA ALA A 132 -4.23 -4.43 5.59
C ALA A 132 -3.28 -3.36 5.04
N GLY A 133 -2.02 -3.74 4.84
CA GLY A 133 -1.00 -2.81 4.36
C GLY A 133 -1.23 -2.40 2.90
N SER A 134 -0.79 -1.19 2.53
CA SER A 134 -0.99 -0.65 1.18
C SER A 134 -0.24 -1.39 0.06
N GLY A 135 0.76 -2.19 0.41
CA GLY A 135 1.62 -2.94 -0.52
C GLY A 135 1.13 -4.35 -0.86
N ILE A 136 0.09 -4.85 -0.20
CA ILE A 136 -0.39 -6.22 -0.42
C ILE A 136 -1.04 -6.31 -1.81
N MET A 137 -0.94 -7.47 -2.44
CA MET A 137 -1.73 -7.73 -3.65
C MET A 137 -3.21 -7.71 -3.32
N LEU A 138 -4.01 -6.91 -4.04
CA LEU A 138 -5.46 -6.83 -3.82
C LEU A 138 -6.14 -8.20 -4.01
N SER A 139 -5.75 -8.94 -5.04
CA SER A 139 -6.22 -10.32 -5.26
C SER A 139 -5.78 -11.27 -4.14
N GLY A 140 -4.57 -11.11 -3.62
CA GLY A 140 -4.06 -11.86 -2.46
C GLY A 140 -4.89 -11.58 -1.20
N PHE A 141 -5.26 -10.31 -0.99
CA PHE A 141 -6.15 -9.87 0.07
C PHE A 141 -7.52 -10.54 0.00
N ALA A 142 -8.19 -10.42 -1.16
CA ALA A 142 -9.49 -11.06 -1.40
C ALA A 142 -9.45 -12.56 -1.12
N ASN A 143 -8.39 -13.25 -1.58
CA ASN A 143 -8.20 -14.68 -1.35
C ASN A 143 -8.00 -15.03 0.13
N ILE A 144 -7.21 -14.24 0.87
CA ILE A 144 -6.93 -14.50 2.29
C ILE A 144 -8.18 -14.31 3.14
N ILE A 145 -8.94 -13.23 2.93
CA ILE A 145 -10.15 -13.01 3.72
C ILE A 145 -11.26 -14.00 3.35
N GLY A 146 -11.38 -14.37 2.07
CA GLY A 146 -12.31 -15.42 1.62
C GLY A 146 -12.01 -16.78 2.23
N LYS A 147 -10.74 -17.18 2.34
CA LYS A 147 -10.32 -18.41 3.05
C LYS A 147 -10.64 -18.40 4.55
N LYS A 148 -10.80 -17.21 5.14
CA LYS A 148 -11.23 -17.03 6.53
C LYS A 148 -12.76 -16.92 6.67
N GLY A 149 -13.52 -17.14 5.60
CA GLY A 149 -14.99 -17.08 5.61
C GLY A 149 -15.55 -15.67 5.63
N LEU A 150 -14.74 -14.65 5.35
CA LEU A 150 -15.19 -13.26 5.29
C LEU A 150 -15.63 -12.91 3.87
N ALA A 151 -16.89 -12.48 3.73
CA ALA A 151 -17.46 -12.00 2.48
C ALA A 151 -17.20 -10.50 2.25
N GLY A 152 -17.29 -10.04 1.01
CA GLY A 152 -17.31 -8.62 0.65
C GLY A 152 -16.18 -8.11 -0.25
N PHE A 153 -15.13 -8.92 -0.50
CA PHE A 153 -14.05 -8.61 -1.46
C PHE A 153 -13.94 -9.60 -2.61
N GLU A 154 -14.97 -10.40 -2.86
CA GLU A 154 -15.03 -11.35 -3.98
C GLU A 154 -14.76 -10.64 -5.32
N PHE A 155 -15.29 -9.42 -5.44
CA PHE A 155 -15.11 -8.55 -6.60
C PHE A 155 -13.63 -8.28 -6.93
N ALA A 156 -12.76 -8.31 -5.92
CA ALA A 156 -11.37 -7.94 -6.02
C ALA A 156 -10.43 -9.12 -6.32
N SER A 157 -10.94 -10.36 -6.32
CA SER A 157 -10.16 -11.60 -6.48
C SER A 157 -9.31 -11.66 -7.76
N GLY A 158 -9.75 -10.98 -8.83
CA GLY A 158 -9.05 -10.91 -10.11
C GLY A 158 -8.36 -9.58 -10.40
N ILE A 159 -8.46 -8.57 -9.53
CA ILE A 159 -7.93 -7.23 -9.82
C ILE A 159 -6.42 -7.20 -9.53
N PRO A 160 -5.56 -6.90 -10.53
CA PRO A 160 -4.12 -6.81 -10.33
C PRO A 160 -3.74 -5.48 -9.66
N GLY A 161 -2.66 -5.50 -8.88
CA GLY A 161 -2.11 -4.32 -8.22
C GLY A 161 -2.14 -4.42 -6.69
N THR A 162 -1.67 -3.36 -6.05
CA THR A 162 -1.63 -3.28 -4.60
C THR A 162 -2.94 -2.74 -4.01
N LEU A 163 -3.23 -3.06 -2.75
CA LEU A 163 -4.39 -2.48 -2.06
C LEU A 163 -4.32 -0.95 -1.99
N GLY A 164 -3.14 -0.37 -1.77
CA GLY A 164 -2.96 1.08 -1.76
C GLY A 164 -3.33 1.72 -3.11
N GLY A 165 -2.87 1.12 -4.21
CA GLY A 165 -3.28 1.56 -5.55
C GLY A 165 -4.79 1.40 -5.75
N ALA A 166 -5.38 0.31 -5.24
CA ALA A 166 -6.82 0.09 -5.30
C ALA A 166 -7.62 1.15 -4.52
N VAL A 167 -7.15 1.57 -3.34
CA VAL A 167 -7.74 2.67 -2.58
C VAL A 167 -7.67 3.98 -3.35
N THR A 168 -6.50 4.31 -3.92
CA THR A 168 -6.33 5.53 -4.73
C THR A 168 -7.25 5.54 -5.96
N MET A 169 -7.47 4.38 -6.57
CA MET A 169 -8.25 4.25 -7.80
C MET A 169 -9.74 3.97 -7.58
N ASN A 170 -10.19 3.79 -6.32
CA ASN A 170 -11.48 3.17 -5.99
C ASN A 170 -11.74 1.92 -6.87
N ALA A 171 -10.78 0.99 -6.88
CA ALA A 171 -10.84 -0.16 -7.78
C ALA A 171 -12.14 -0.97 -7.59
N GLY A 172 -12.67 -1.49 -8.69
CA GLY A 172 -13.92 -2.24 -8.67
C GLY A 172 -14.07 -3.15 -9.88
N ALA A 173 -14.88 -4.19 -9.71
CA ALA A 173 -15.28 -5.14 -10.74
C ALA A 173 -16.57 -5.83 -10.29
N TYR A 174 -17.30 -6.46 -11.22
CA TYR A 174 -18.47 -7.30 -10.88
C TYR A 174 -19.52 -6.62 -9.95
N GLY A 175 -19.64 -5.28 -10.02
CA GLY A 175 -20.58 -4.50 -9.22
C GLY A 175 -20.14 -4.15 -7.79
N GLY A 176 -18.93 -4.50 -7.36
CA GLY A 176 -18.35 -4.08 -6.08
C GLY A 176 -17.12 -3.19 -6.24
N GLU A 177 -16.92 -2.27 -5.30
CA GLU A 177 -15.83 -1.30 -5.29
C GLU A 177 -15.18 -1.17 -3.91
N ILE A 178 -13.96 -0.61 -3.86
CA ILE A 178 -13.27 -0.34 -2.59
C ILE A 178 -14.08 0.55 -1.65
N LYS A 179 -14.75 1.59 -2.17
CA LYS A 179 -15.58 2.50 -1.36
C LYS A 179 -16.70 1.80 -0.58
N ASP A 180 -17.15 0.63 -1.05
CA ASP A 180 -18.24 -0.12 -0.42
C ASP A 180 -17.79 -0.82 0.87
N ARG A 181 -16.47 -0.98 1.06
CA ARG A 181 -15.87 -1.80 2.13
C ARG A 181 -14.81 -1.08 2.96
N ILE A 182 -14.24 0.03 2.47
CA ILE A 182 -13.23 0.77 3.21
C ILE A 182 -13.86 1.61 4.34
N LEU A 183 -13.29 1.51 5.54
CA LEU A 183 -13.66 2.35 6.68
C LEU A 183 -12.74 3.57 6.81
N GLY A 184 -11.47 3.42 6.45
CA GLY A 184 -10.50 4.51 6.48
C GLY A 184 -9.14 4.07 5.96
N ALA A 185 -8.26 5.04 5.72
CA ALA A 185 -6.85 4.85 5.39
C ALA A 185 -6.04 5.78 6.28
N MET A 186 -4.92 5.28 6.80
CA MET A 186 -4.05 5.99 7.73
C MET A 186 -2.58 5.80 7.35
N LEU A 187 -1.75 6.74 7.80
CA LEU A 187 -0.29 6.68 7.74
C LEU A 187 0.24 6.26 9.11
#